data_AF-A0A538BY83-F1
#
_entry.id   AF-A0A538BY83-F1
#
_cell.length_a   1.000
_cell.length_b   1.000
_cell.length_c   1.000
_cell.angle_alpha   90.00
_cell.angle_beta   90.00
_cell.angle_gamma   90.00
#
_symmetry.space_group_name_H-M   'P 1'
#
loop_
_entity.id
_entity.type
_entity.pdbx_description
1 polymer ?
#
loop_
_entity_poly.entity_id
_entity_poly.type
_entity_poly.pdbx_seq_one_letter_code
_entity_poly.pdbx_strand_id
1 'polypeptide(L)'
;MTYMALFSSLFEYTSDAVCLIGLEDGILLDVNRSFLRHVELARAEAIGRRVNALGIWLQAEDRRAVELELRDRGRIEGYRTRMLSQKSKELDVSVSAVLAEWRGQR
;
A
#
# COMPACT_ATOMS: atom_id res chain seq x y z
N MET A 1 -16.96 12.75 -19.08
CA MET A 1 -15.65 13.03 -18.46
C MET A 1 -15.70 13.09 -16.91
N THR A 2 -16.70 12.48 -16.25
CA THR A 2 -16.93 12.65 -14.80
C THR A 2 -16.51 11.42 -13.96
N TYR A 3 -16.38 10.24 -14.59
CA TYR A 3 -16.15 8.99 -13.88
C TYR A 3 -14.74 8.88 -13.29
N MET A 4 -13.70 9.24 -14.05
CA MET A 4 -12.33 9.22 -13.51
C MET A 4 -12.15 10.22 -12.36
N ALA A 5 -12.76 11.41 -12.45
CA ALA A 5 -12.71 12.40 -11.38
C ALA A 5 -13.36 11.89 -10.08
N LEU A 6 -14.46 11.13 -10.18
CA LEU A 6 -15.11 10.51 -9.03
C LEU A 6 -14.20 9.47 -8.37
N PHE A 7 -13.62 8.56 -9.15
CA PHE A 7 -12.72 7.53 -8.63
C PHE A 7 -11.43 8.11 -8.05
N SER A 8 -10.82 9.09 -8.71
CA SER A 8 -9.66 9.80 -8.17
C SER A 8 -10.00 10.48 -6.85
N SER A 9 -11.20 11.09 -6.73
CA SER A 9 -11.64 11.69 -5.48
C SER A 9 -11.84 10.63 -4.39
N LEU A 10 -12.50 9.51 -4.70
CA LEU A 10 -12.69 8.41 -3.76
C LEU A 10 -11.34 7.87 -3.25
N PHE A 11 -10.40 7.60 -4.17
CA PHE A 11 -9.06 7.14 -3.85
C PHE A 11 -8.31 8.15 -2.97
N GLU A 12 -8.33 9.43 -3.32
CA GLU A 12 -7.57 10.48 -2.62
C GLU A 12 -8.12 10.81 -1.23
N TYR A 13 -9.43 10.74 -1.04
CA TYR A 13 -10.10 11.24 0.16
C TYR A 13 -10.65 10.16 1.09
N THR A 14 -10.54 8.88 0.74
CA THR A 14 -10.83 7.80 1.70
C THR A 14 -9.92 7.89 2.94
N SER A 15 -10.45 7.51 4.10
CA SER A 15 -9.71 7.47 5.36
C SER A 15 -8.65 6.39 5.39
N ASP A 16 -8.82 5.32 4.61
CA ASP A 16 -7.88 4.21 4.58
C ASP A 16 -6.62 4.61 3.82
N ALA A 17 -5.46 4.15 4.32
CA ALA A 17 -4.21 4.25 3.58
C ALA A 17 -4.27 3.28 2.39
N VAL A 18 -4.28 3.80 1.18
CA VAL A 18 -4.33 3.00 -0.05
C VAL A 18 -3.06 3.25 -0.85
N CYS A 19 -2.48 2.17 -1.36
CA CYS A 19 -1.34 2.21 -2.27
C CYS A 19 -1.53 1.20 -3.41
N LEU A 20 -0.90 1.50 -4.54
CA LEU A 20 -0.76 0.61 -5.69
C LEU A 20 0.72 0.25 -5.80
N ILE A 21 0.99 -1.05 -5.86
CA ILE A 21 2.35 -1.60 -5.88
C ILE A 21 2.46 -2.54 -7.08
N GLY A 22 3.52 -2.43 -7.87
CA GLY A 22 3.84 -3.41 -8.89
C GLY A 22 4.23 -4.74 -8.23
N LEU A 23 3.58 -5.86 -8.61
CA LEU A 23 3.81 -7.14 -7.93
C LEU A 23 5.23 -7.70 -8.14
N GLU A 24 5.80 -7.47 -9.32
CA GLU A 24 7.11 -8.03 -9.69
C GLU A 24 8.29 -7.32 -9.01
N ASP A 25 8.26 -5.99 -9.00
CA ASP A 25 9.37 -5.16 -8.53
C ASP A 25 9.15 -4.55 -7.14
N GLY A 26 7.91 -4.64 -6.62
CA GLY A 26 7.51 -4.06 -5.35
C GLY A 26 7.50 -2.53 -5.37
N ILE A 27 7.44 -1.89 -6.54
CA ILE A 27 7.52 -0.44 -6.69
C ILE A 27 6.15 0.20 -6.43
N LEU A 28 6.13 1.27 -5.63
CA LEU A 28 4.94 2.09 -5.43
C LEU A 28 4.62 2.90 -6.69
N LEU A 29 3.48 2.57 -7.31
CA LEU A 29 2.95 3.23 -8.49
C LEU A 29 2.10 4.44 -8.12
N ASP A 30 1.30 4.32 -7.06
CA ASP A 30 0.47 5.39 -6.52
C ASP A 30 0.18 5.18 -5.02
N VAL A 31 -0.12 6.25 -4.31
CA VAL A 31 -0.52 6.28 -2.90
C VAL A 31 -1.52 7.41 -2.68
N ASN A 32 -2.53 7.22 -1.84
CA ASN A 32 -3.46 8.32 -1.53
C ASN A 32 -2.93 9.24 -0.42
N ARG A 33 -3.63 10.37 -0.18
CA ARG A 33 -3.31 11.29 0.92
C ARG A 33 -3.27 10.62 2.28
N SER A 34 -4.14 9.64 2.53
CA SER A 34 -4.18 8.97 3.82
C SER A 34 -2.92 8.13 4.06
N PHE A 35 -2.41 7.44 3.04
CA PHE A 35 -1.14 6.72 3.11
C PHE A 35 0.00 7.67 3.48
N LEU A 36 0.14 8.78 2.75
CA LEU A 36 1.21 9.76 2.98
C LEU A 36 1.17 10.33 4.40
N ARG A 37 -0.03 10.62 4.90
CA ARG A 37 -0.23 11.13 6.26
C ARG A 37 0.12 10.11 7.34
N HIS A 38 -0.32 8.86 7.20
CA HIS A 38 -0.06 7.82 8.20
C HIS A 38 1.41 7.41 8.22
N VAL A 39 2.00 7.22 7.04
CA VAL A 39 3.42 6.84 6.89
C VAL A 39 4.36 8.03 7.16
N GLU A 40 3.84 9.26 7.15
CA GLU A 40 4.61 10.50 7.30
C GLU A 40 5.70 10.68 6.23
N LEU A 41 5.30 10.49 4.97
CA LEU A 41 6.19 10.53 3.80
C LEU A 41 5.64 11.51 2.75
N ALA A 42 6.51 12.22 2.03
CA ALA A 42 6.07 13.01 0.90
C ALA A 42 5.83 12.13 -0.34
N ARG A 43 4.88 12.51 -1.20
CA ARG A 43 4.57 11.73 -2.42
C ARG A 43 5.81 11.53 -3.31
N ALA A 44 6.63 12.57 -3.46
CA ALA A 44 7.86 12.51 -4.25
C ALA A 44 8.90 11.52 -3.70
N GLU A 45 8.81 11.19 -2.41
CA GLU A 45 9.68 10.20 -1.77
C GLU A 45 9.09 8.79 -1.81
N ALA A 46 7.77 8.67 -2.02
CA ALA A 46 7.05 7.39 -2.09
C ALA A 46 7.08 6.78 -3.50
N ILE A 47 6.68 7.54 -4.51
CA ILE A 47 6.45 7.02 -5.86
C ILE A 47 7.77 6.59 -6.50
N GLY A 48 7.77 5.42 -7.14
CA GLY A 48 8.97 4.85 -7.77
C GLY A 48 9.93 4.17 -6.79
N ARG A 49 9.64 4.17 -5.48
CA ARG A 49 10.42 3.43 -4.48
C ARG A 49 9.85 2.05 -4.26
N ARG A 50 10.73 1.12 -3.91
CA ARG A 50 10.31 -0.20 -3.42
C ARG A 50 9.66 -0.06 -2.05
N VAL A 51 8.48 -0.65 -1.86
CA VAL A 51 7.73 -0.56 -0.60
C VAL A 51 8.54 -1.09 0.59
N ASN A 52 9.39 -2.09 0.38
CA ASN A 52 10.25 -2.66 1.42
C ASN A 52 11.39 -1.71 1.86
N ALA A 53 11.82 -0.80 0.99
CA ALA A 53 12.87 0.18 1.28
C ALA A 53 12.35 1.32 2.18
N LEU A 54 11.03 1.44 2.33
CA LEU A 54 10.43 2.46 3.20
C LEU A 54 10.51 2.11 4.69
N GLY A 55 10.81 0.86 5.05
CA GLY A 55 10.94 0.45 6.46
C GLY A 55 9.62 0.53 7.26
N ILE A 56 8.47 0.48 6.59
CA ILE A 56 7.15 0.70 7.20
C ILE A 56 6.57 -0.54 7.91
N TRP A 57 7.17 -1.71 7.76
CA TRP A 57 6.74 -2.93 8.43
C TRP A 57 7.51 -3.08 9.74
N LEU A 58 6.82 -3.23 10.87
CA LEU A 58 7.48 -3.45 12.16
C LEU A 58 8.16 -4.83 12.20
N GLN A 59 7.49 -5.84 11.65
CA GLN A 59 8.00 -7.22 11.56
C GLN A 59 8.16 -7.61 10.09
N ALA A 60 9.33 -8.13 9.73
CA ALA A 60 9.61 -8.53 8.36
C ALA A 60 8.80 -9.79 7.95
N GLU A 61 8.42 -10.59 8.94
CA GLU A 61 7.62 -11.80 8.83
C GLU A 61 6.20 -11.47 8.39
N ASP A 62 5.59 -10.42 8.95
CA ASP A 62 4.26 -9.96 8.55
C ASP A 62 4.23 -9.55 7.09
N ARG A 63 5.24 -8.79 6.64
CA ARG A 63 5.39 -8.43 5.23
C ARG A 63 5.45 -9.67 4.33
N ARG A 64 6.26 -10.66 4.72
CA ARG A 64 6.41 -11.91 3.96
C ARG A 64 5.12 -12.71 3.92
N ALA A 65 4.38 -12.78 5.03
CA ALA A 65 3.10 -13.47 5.10
C ALA A 65 2.07 -12.82 4.15
N VAL A 66 1.98 -11.49 4.16
CA VAL A 66 1.10 -10.74 3.24
C VAL A 66 1.50 -10.96 1.78
N GLU A 67 2.80 -10.90 1.47
CA GLU A 67 3.28 -11.13 0.09
C GLU A 67 2.98 -12.55 -0.40
N LEU A 68 3.20 -13.57 0.44
CA LEU A 68 2.95 -14.96 0.09
C LEU A 68 1.46 -15.23 -0.14
N GLU A 69 0.59 -14.76 0.75
CA GLU A 69 -0.86 -14.94 0.61
C GLU A 69 -1.39 -14.23 -0.66
N LEU A 70 -0.89 -13.03 -0.96
CA LEU A 70 -1.25 -12.32 -2.19
C LEU A 70 -0.79 -13.07 -3.45
N ARG A 71 0.40 -13.68 -3.44
CA ARG A 71 0.89 -14.47 -4.58
C ARG A 71 0.16 -15.79 -4.74
N ASP A 72 -0.20 -16.45 -3.65
CA ASP A 72 -0.88 -17.75 -3.65
C ASP A 72 -2.37 -17.61 -4.02
N ARG A 73 -3.07 -16.68 -3.37
CA ARG A 73 -4.53 -16.56 -3.44
C ARG A 73 -5.04 -15.36 -4.23
N GLY A 74 -4.15 -14.44 -4.62
CA GLY A 74 -4.52 -13.19 -5.29
C GLY A 74 -5.24 -12.19 -4.39
N ARG A 75 -5.40 -12.47 -3.09
CA ARG A 75 -6.07 -11.57 -2.14
C ARG A 75 -5.70 -11.91 -0.70
N ILE A 76 -5.74 -10.87 0.15
CA ILE A 76 -5.68 -10.97 1.60
C ILE A 76 -6.68 -9.96 2.17
N GLU A 77 -7.34 -10.34 3.27
CA GLU A 77 -8.34 -9.49 3.90
C GLU A 77 -8.14 -9.51 5.41
N GLY A 78 -8.08 -8.32 6.01
CA GLY A 78 -8.13 -8.20 7.47
C GLY A 78 -6.87 -8.67 8.21
N TYR A 79 -5.71 -8.76 7.55
CA TYR A 79 -4.48 -9.21 8.21
C TYR A 79 -4.00 -8.14 9.20
N ARG A 80 -4.16 -8.41 10.50
CA ARG A 80 -3.77 -7.48 11.56
C ARG A 80 -2.27 -7.55 11.81
N THR A 81 -1.62 -6.39 11.77
CA THR A 81 -0.18 -6.24 11.99
C THR A 81 0.11 -4.83 12.52
N ARG A 82 1.39 -4.57 12.80
CA ARG A 82 1.89 -3.25 13.17
C ARG A 82 2.84 -2.72 12.12
N MET A 83 2.69 -1.44 11.82
CA MET A 83 3.53 -0.70 10.89
C MET A 83 4.20 0.47 11.59
N LEU A 84 5.24 1.01 10.96
CA LEU A 84 5.96 2.19 11.41
C LEU A 84 5.75 3.35 10.43
N SER A 85 5.56 4.55 10.97
CA SER A 85 5.77 5.78 10.20
C SER A 85 7.28 6.04 10.04
N GLN A 86 7.64 6.99 9.16
CA GLN A 86 9.01 7.47 9.02
C GLN A 86 9.59 8.07 10.31
N LYS A 87 8.74 8.51 11.24
CA LYS A 87 9.14 9.02 12.57
C LYS A 87 9.04 7.96 13.67
N SER A 88 9.02 6.67 13.29
CA SER A 88 8.97 5.52 14.19
C SER A 88 7.73 5.46 15.07
N LYS A 89 6.62 6.07 14.64
CA LYS A 89 5.32 5.87 15.30
C LYS A 89 4.78 4.50 14.93
N GLU A 90 4.43 3.67 15.92
CA GLU A 90 3.71 2.42 15.70
C GLU A 90 2.25 2.68 15.32
N LEU A 91 1.78 1.95 14.32
CA LEU A 91 0.42 2.01 13.79
C LEU A 91 -0.15 0.58 13.80
N ASP A 92 -1.21 0.36 14.58
CA ASP A 92 -2.02 -0.83 14.45
C ASP A 92 -2.83 -0.75 13.15
N VAL A 93 -2.62 -1.70 12.26
CA VAL A 93 -3.22 -1.70 10.94
C VAL A 93 -3.86 -3.05 10.62
N SER A 94 -4.89 -2.99 9.79
CA SER A 94 -5.50 -4.14 9.15
C SER A 94 -5.20 -4.06 7.66
N VAL A 95 -4.35 -4.95 7.17
CA VAL A 95 -3.93 -4.99 5.77
C VAL A 95 -4.91 -5.83 4.98
N SER A 96 -5.52 -5.23 3.97
CA SER A 96 -6.31 -5.88 2.94
C SER A 96 -5.76 -5.48 1.58
N ALA A 97 -5.59 -6.45 0.69
CA ALA A 97 -5.07 -6.21 -0.65
C ALA A 97 -5.60 -7.25 -1.64
N VAL A 98 -5.67 -6.88 -2.91
CA VAL A 98 -6.09 -7.74 -4.00
C VAL A 98 -5.12 -7.57 -5.16
N LEU A 99 -4.77 -8.68 -5.80
CA LEU A 99 -4.02 -8.65 -7.04
C LEU A 99 -4.99 -8.26 -8.17
N ALA A 100 -4.67 -7.15 -8.83
CA ALA A 100 -5.48 -6.64 -9.93
C ALA A 100 -4.63 -6.60 -11.20
N GLU A 101 -5.18 -7.06 -12.32
CA GLU A 101 -4.51 -6.94 -13.60
C GLU A 101 -4.77 -5.55 -14.18
N TRP A 102 -3.69 -4.82 -14.49
CA TRP A 102 -3.75 -3.52 -15.14
C TRP A 102 -2.90 -3.51 -16.40
N ARG A 103 -3.56 -3.32 -17.56
CA ARG A 103 -2.90 -3.27 -18.89
C ARG A 103 -1.98 -4.47 -19.20
N GLY A 104 -2.31 -5.65 -18.69
CA GLY A 104 -1.52 -6.87 -18.88
C GLY A 104 -0.36 -7.03 -17.89
N GLN A 105 -0.25 -6.16 -16.88
CA GLN A 105 0.68 -6.29 -15.76
C GLN A 105 -0.11 -6.69 -14.50
N ARG A 106 0.54 -7.48 -13.63
CA ARG A 106 0.02 -7.93 -12.33
C ARG A 106 0.65 -7.14 -11.19
#